data_AF-A0A936D137-F1
#
_entry.id   AF-A0A936D137-F1
#
_cell.length_a   1.000
_cell.length_b   1.000
_cell.length_c   1.000
_cell.angle_alpha   90.00
_cell.angle_beta   90.00
_cell.angle_gamma   90.00
#
_symmetry.space_group_name_H-M   'P 1'
#
loop_
_entity.id
_entity.type
_entity.pdbx_description
1 polymer ?
#
loop_
_entity_poly.entity_id
_entity_poly.type
_entity_poly.pdbx_seq_one_letter_code
_entity_poly.pdbx_strand_id
1 'polypeptide(L)' 'MDIGNSRGHHVVRPSDGGRTVPSNHAEVCVECHVEVHR' A
#
# COMPACT_ATOMS: atom_id res chain seq x y z
N MET A 1 18.07 4.88 0.59
CA MET A 1 16.79 4.13 0.66
C MET A 1 16.59 3.77 2.11
N ASP A 2 15.68 4.45 2.80
CA ASP A 2 15.37 4.17 4.20
C ASP A 2 14.68 2.81 4.32
N ILE A 3 15.43 1.83 4.82
CA ILE A 3 14.98 0.44 5.05
C ILE A 3 13.80 0.38 6.06
N GLY A 4 13.45 1.50 6.71
CA GLY A 4 12.29 1.64 7.59
C GLY A 4 11.11 2.45 7.04
N ASN A 5 11.13 2.86 5.76
CA ASN A 5 10.12 3.75 5.17
C ASN A 5 9.19 3.04 4.17
N SER A 6 8.98 1.72 4.32
CA SER A 6 8.03 0.97 3.51
C SER A 6 6.73 0.70 4.29
N ARG A 7 5.59 0.94 3.64
CA ARG A 7 4.26 0.57 4.13
C ARG A 7 3.62 -0.38 3.11
N GLY A 8 2.91 -1.39 3.61
CA GLY A 8 2.04 -2.19 2.76
C GLY A 8 0.89 -1.32 2.23
N HIS A 9 0.79 -1.20 0.91
CA HIS A 9 -0.29 -0.54 0.20
C HIS A 9 -1.27 -1.59 -0.32
N HIS A 10 -2.54 -1.47 0.04
CA HIS A 10 -3.60 -2.25 -0.60
C HIS A 10 -3.91 -1.66 -1.97
N VAL A 11 -3.61 -2.40 -3.05
CA VAL A 11 -3.86 -1.95 -4.43
C VAL A 11 -5.35 -1.73 -4.65
N VAL A 12 -6.17 -2.70 -4.22
CA VAL A 12 -7.63 -2.53 -4.09
C VAL A 12 -7.94 -2.30 -2.62
N ARG A 13 -8.57 -1.16 -2.31
CA ARG A 13 -8.92 -0.82 -0.93
C ARG A 13 -9.93 -1.82 -0.37
N PRO A 14 -9.88 -2.12 0.95
CA PRO A 14 -10.90 -2.94 1.59
C PRO A 14 -12.32 -2.37 1.45
N SER A 15 -12.46 -1.04 1.43
CA SER A 15 -13.74 -0.35 1.18
C SER A 15 -14.37 -0.71 -0.17
N ASP A 16 -13.54 -1.04 -1.15
CA ASP A 16 -13.94 -1.31 -2.53
C ASP A 16 -14.04 -2.82 -2.80
N GLY A 17 -13.96 -3.65 -1.74
CA GLY A 17 -14.00 -5.12 -1.81
C GLY A 17 -12.63 -5.79 -1.92
N GLY A 18 -11.53 -5.04 -1.74
CA GLY A 18 -10.17 -5.57 -1.74
C GLY A 18 -9.90 -6.53 -0.59
N ARG A 19 -9.35 -7.71 -0.91
CA ARG A 19 -9.00 -8.74 0.10
C ARG A 19 -7.61 -8.48 0.68
N THR A 20 -7.42 -8.74 1.97
CA THR A 20 -6.09 -8.72 2.62
C THR A 20 -5.30 -9.98 2.25
N VAL A 21 -4.77 -10.01 1.03
CA VAL A 21 -3.95 -11.11 0.49
C VAL A 21 -2.63 -10.56 -0.03
N PRO A 22 -1.53 -11.34 -0.04
CA PRO A 22 -0.22 -10.84 -0.50
C PRO A 22 -0.26 -10.28 -1.92
N SER A 23 -1.07 -10.87 -2.80
CA SER A 23 -1.25 -10.40 -4.18
C SER A 23 -1.98 -9.05 -4.31
N ASN A 24 -2.63 -8.58 -3.23
CA ASN A 24 -3.29 -7.27 -3.17
C ASN A 24 -2.47 -6.25 -2.35
N HIS A 25 -1.27 -6.64 -1.89
CA HIS A 25 -0.35 -5.74 -1.19
C HIS A 25 0.83 -5.42 -2.11
N ALA A 26 1.11 -4.14 -2.27
CA ALA A 26 2.36 -3.64 -2.85
C ALA A 26 3.21 -3.01 -1.74
N GLU A 27 4.51 -3.27 -1.73
CA GLU A 27 5.44 -2.54 -0.88
C GLU A 27 5.77 -1.22 -1.56
N VAL A 28 5.41 -0.11 -0.93
CA VAL A 28 5.71 1.24 -1.44
C VAL A 28 6.27 2.10 -0.33
N CYS A 29 6.99 3.16 -0.71
CA CYS A 29 7.47 4.14 0.24
C CYS A 29 6.31 4.88 0.93
N VAL A 30 6.49 5.41 2.15
CA VAL A 30 5.38 6.12 2.85
C VAL A 30 4.89 7.33 2.06
N GLU A 31 5.77 8.08 1.42
CA GLU A 31 5.40 9.23 0.58
C GLU A 31 4.54 8.78 -0.60
N CYS A 32 5.00 7.74 -1.30
CA CYS A 32 4.30 7.07 -2.40
C CYS A 32 2.92 6.59 -1.95
N HIS A 33 2.82 5.99 -0.75
CA HIS A 33 1.57 5.51 -0.19
C HIS A 33 0.56 6.63 0.05
N VAL A 34 1.03 7.79 0.54
CA VAL A 34 0.19 8.97 0.75
C VAL A 34 -0.25 9.59 -0.58
N GLU A 35 0.66 9.71 -1.55
CA GLU A 35 0.35 10.27 -2.88
C GLU A 35 -0.70 9.46 -3.63
N VAL A 36 -0.60 8.13 -3.62
CA VAL A 36 -1.57 7.23 -4.28
C VAL A 36 -2.95 7.28 -3.63
N HIS A 37 -3.05 7.67 -2.36
CA HIS A 37 -4.30 7.67 -1.60
C HIS A 37 -4.95 9.04 -1.39
N ARG A 38 -4.30 10.14 -1.82
CA ARG A 38 -4.96 11.44 -1.97
C ARG A 38 -6.06 11.38 -3.03
#